data_AF-A0A552AI10-F1
#
_entry.id   AF-A0A552AI10-F1
#
_cell.length_a   1.000
_cell.length_b   1.000
_cell.length_c   1.000
_cell.angle_alpha   90.00
_cell.angle_beta   90.00
_cell.angle_gamma   90.00
#
_symmetry.space_group_name_H-M   'P 1'
#
loop_
_entity.id
_entity.type
_entity.pdbx_description
1 polymer ?
#
loop_
_entity_poly.entity_id
_entity_poly.type
_entity_poly.pdbx_seq_one_letter_code
_entity_poly.pdbx_strand_id
1 'polypeptide(L)' 'MTRWFNIAGPCKDDIHYMLSPTVRLPDLEELIQQRSYFVLHAPRQTGKTTAMLALAKQLTDTG' A
#
# COMPACT_ATOMS: atom_id res chain seq x y z
N MET A 1 17.85 -16.10 1.22
CA MET A 1 17.63 -15.78 2.64
C MET A 1 16.19 -16.09 3.00
N THR A 2 15.91 -16.54 4.22
CA THR A 2 14.54 -16.71 4.70
C THR A 2 13.91 -15.33 4.94
N ARG A 3 12.68 -15.11 4.47
CA ARG A 3 11.93 -13.87 4.71
C ARG A 3 11.64 -13.67 6.20
N TRP A 4 11.28 -12.45 6.61
CA TRP A 4 10.87 -12.14 7.99
C TRP A 4 9.70 -11.15 8.06
N PHE A 5 9.08 -11.02 9.23
CA PHE A 5 8.03 -10.02 9.45
C PHE A 5 8.64 -8.67 9.80
N ASN A 6 8.20 -7.61 9.10
CA ASN A 6 8.61 -6.25 9.39
C ASN A 6 7.49 -5.46 10.09
N ILE A 7 7.82 -4.78 11.18
CA ILE A 7 6.90 -3.95 11.98
C ILE A 7 7.28 -2.45 11.93
N ALA A 8 8.35 -2.09 11.23
CA ALA A 8 8.85 -0.71 11.17
C ALA A 8 9.14 -0.28 9.73
N GLY A 9 8.64 0.90 9.36
CA GLY A 9 8.82 1.44 8.01
C GLY A 9 8.09 0.64 6.91
N PRO A 10 8.37 0.96 5.64
CA PRO A 10 7.76 0.27 4.50
C PRO A 10 8.20 -1.19 4.41
N CYS A 11 7.30 -2.07 4.01
CA CYS A 11 7.65 -3.45 3.72
C CYS A 11 8.12 -3.63 2.28
N LYS A 12 9.04 -4.57 2.05
CA LYS A 12 9.58 -4.93 0.74
C LYS A 12 9.23 -6.40 0.45
N ASP A 13 8.74 -6.68 -0.74
CA ASP A 13 8.18 -7.96 -1.16
C ASP A 13 9.25 -9.05 -1.38
N ASP A 14 10.47 -8.67 -1.71
CA ASP A 14 11.62 -9.55 -1.87
C ASP A 14 12.06 -10.19 -0.54
N ILE A 15 12.04 -9.41 0.55
CA ILE A 15 12.60 -9.81 1.85
C ILE A 15 11.58 -9.98 2.99
N HIS A 16 10.38 -9.40 2.91
CA HIS A 16 9.39 -9.48 4.00
C HIS A 16 8.22 -10.43 3.70
N TYR A 17 7.69 -11.07 4.74
CA TYR A 17 6.38 -11.73 4.66
C TYR A 17 5.28 -10.68 4.59
N MET A 18 4.46 -10.74 3.53
CA MET A 18 3.44 -9.73 3.24
C MET A 18 2.19 -10.37 2.63
N LEU A 19 1.04 -9.78 2.95
CA LEU A 19 -0.17 -9.88 2.14
C LEU A 19 -0.20 -8.72 1.14
N SER A 20 -1.00 -8.83 0.08
CA SER A 20 -1.18 -7.71 -0.86
C SER A 20 -1.58 -6.42 -0.10
N PRO A 21 -0.77 -5.35 -0.17
CA PRO A 21 -1.04 -4.13 0.59
C PRO A 21 -2.30 -3.39 0.13
N THR A 22 -2.67 -3.53 -1.15
CA THR A 22 -3.79 -2.81 -1.77
C THR A 22 -5.16 -3.36 -1.37
N VAL A 23 -5.24 -4.60 -0.86
CA VAL A 23 -6.50 -5.19 -0.34
C VAL A 23 -7.09 -4.37 0.83
N ARG A 24 -6.27 -3.54 1.48
CA ARG A 24 -6.69 -2.67 2.60
C ARG A 24 -7.09 -1.26 2.16
N LEU A 25 -7.09 -0.97 0.87
CA LEU A 25 -7.47 0.32 0.30
C LEU A 25 -8.88 0.21 -0.31
N PRO A 26 -9.95 0.48 0.46
CA PRO A 26 -11.30 0.39 -0.08
C PRO A 26 -11.53 1.47 -1.14
N ASP A 27 -12.09 1.05 -2.28
CA ASP A 27 -12.67 1.83 -3.38
C ASP A 27 -11.99 3.18 -3.71
N LEU A 28 -10.65 3.22 -3.68
CA LEU A 28 -9.89 4.41 -4.06
C LEU A 28 -9.97 4.70 -5.56
N GLU A 29 -10.31 3.70 -6.37
CA GLU A 29 -10.33 3.82 -7.83
C GLU A 29 -11.31 4.90 -8.30
N GLU A 30 -12.51 4.95 -7.73
CA GLU A 30 -13.51 5.98 -8.07
C GLU A 30 -12.99 7.39 -7.72
N LEU A 31 -12.38 7.55 -6.54
CA LEU A 31 -11.80 8.83 -6.11
C LEU A 31 -10.68 9.29 -7.05
N ILE A 32 -9.84 8.36 -7.52
CA ILE A 32 -8.76 8.64 -8.47
C ILE A 32 -9.34 9.06 -9.84
N GLN A 33 -10.33 8.33 -10.35
CA GLN A 33 -11.00 8.65 -11.62
C GLN A 33 -11.67 10.03 -11.57
N GLN A 34 -12.27 10.39 -10.43
CA GLN A 34 -12.86 11.70 -10.19
C GLN A 34 -11.83 12.81 -9.92
N ARG A 35 -10.53 12.49 -9.85
CA ARG A 35 -9.44 13.41 -9.48
C ARG A 35 -9.64 14.06 -8.11
N SER A 36 -10.24 13.32 -7.19
CA SER A 36 -10.54 13.75 -5.84
C SER A 36 -9.33 13.57 -4.91
N TYR A 37 -9.19 14.46 -3.93
CA TYR A 37 -8.28 14.25 -2.81
C TYR A 37 -8.89 13.28 -1.80
N PHE A 38 -8.06 12.41 -1.21
CA PHE A 38 -8.48 11.48 -0.16
C PHE A 38 -7.45 11.40 0.97
N VAL A 39 -7.90 10.98 2.15
CA VAL A 39 -7.05 10.81 3.33
C VAL A 39 -7.07 9.35 3.78
N LEU A 40 -5.88 8.75 3.89
CA LEU A 40 -5.73 7.42 4.47
C LEU A 40 -5.56 7.51 6.00
N HIS A 41 -6.67 7.43 6.72
CA HIS A 41 -6.67 7.48 8.19
C HIS A 41 -6.49 6.09 8.81
N ALA A 42 -5.36 5.88 9.50
CA ALA A 42 -5.11 4.67 10.30
C ALA A 42 -4.03 4.92 11.38
N PRO A 43 -3.98 4.12 12.46
CA PRO A 43 -2.95 4.22 13.51
C PRO A 43 -1.50 4.17 12.99
N ARG A 44 -0.53 4.57 13.82
CA ARG A 44 0.90 4.46 13.46
C ARG A 44 1.28 3.00 13.16
N GLN A 45 2.24 2.81 12.24
CA GLN A 45 2.80 1.50 11.87
C GLN A 45 1.79 0.47 11.32
N THR A 46 0.66 0.91 10.79
CA THR A 46 -0.37 0.05 10.17
C THR A 46 -0.13 -0.24 8.68
N GLY A 47 1.03 0.13 8.14
CA GLY A 47 1.37 -0.13 6.73
C GLY A 47 0.82 0.89 5.73
N LYS A 48 0.36 2.08 6.17
CA LYS A 48 -0.10 3.16 5.27
C LYS A 48 0.90 3.47 4.15
N THR A 49 2.18 3.65 4.49
CA THR A 49 3.23 3.94 3.50
C THR A 49 3.43 2.78 2.53
N THR A 50 3.45 1.53 3.03
CA THR A 50 3.53 0.33 2.18
C THR A 50 2.35 0.25 1.21
N ALA A 51 1.13 0.52 1.67
CA ALA A 51 -0.06 0.49 0.84
C ALA A 51 -0.04 1.58 -0.25
N MET A 52 0.38 2.81 0.09
CA MET A 52 0.50 3.90 -0.89
C MET A 52 1.56 3.64 -1.95
N LEU A 53 2.71 3.06 -1.58
CA LEU A 53 3.75 2.67 -2.55
C LEU A 53 3.26 1.57 -3.49
N ALA A 54 2.55 0.58 -2.96
CA ALA A 54 1.96 -0.48 -3.77
C ALA A 54 0.89 0.06 -4.74
N LEU A 55 0.03 0.98 -4.28
CA LEU A 55 -0.96 1.65 -5.12
C LEU A 55 -0.28 2.46 -6.24
N ALA A 56 0.73 3.27 -5.91
CA ALA A 56 1.47 4.06 -6.89
C ALA A 56 2.11 3.18 -7.97
N LYS A 57 2.71 2.05 -7.57
CA LYS A 57 3.25 1.06 -8.50
C LYS A 57 2.14 0.47 -9.38
N GLN A 58 1.04 0.01 -8.78
CA GLN A 58 -0.08 -0.56 -9.54
C GLN A 58 -0.60 0.42 -10.59
N LEU A 59 -0.86 1.68 -10.22
CA LEU A 59 -1.33 2.71 -11.14
C LEU A 59 -0.35 3.00 -12.28
N THR A 60 0.96 2.94 -11.99
CA THR A 60 2.01 3.13 -12.99
C THR A 60 2.10 1.94 -13.95
N ASP A 61 1.88 0.72 -13.45
CA ASP A 61 1.90 -0.50 -14.26
C ASP A 61 0.64 -0.65 -15.13
N THR A 62 -0.49 -0.05 -14.75
CA THR A 62 -1.78 -0.14 -15.46
C THR A 62 -2.13 1.06 -16.34
N GLY A 63 -1.40 2.17 -16.22
CA GLY A 63 -1.60 3.40 -17.00
C GLY A 63 -0.74 3.44 -18.26
#